data_AF-A0AA38R682-F1
#
_entry.id   AF-A0AA38R682-F1
#
_cell.length_a   1.000
_cell.length_b   1.000
_cell.length_c   1.000
_cell.angle_alpha   90.00
_cell.angle_beta   90.00
_cell.angle_gamma   90.00
#
_symmetry.space_group_name_H-M   'P 1'
#
loop_
_entity.id
_entity.type
_entity.pdbx_description
1 polymer ?
#
loop_
_entity_poly.entity_id
_entity_poly.type
_entity_poly.pdbx_seq_one_letter_code
_entity_poly.pdbx_strand_id
1 'polypeptide(L)'
;MLLQIADNAFAKRPGTPSQEKGEEILCHLHMFRQYAESWVHRSLDNGPFVLIHGDREIFNLILDEDANIVSVLDWEWSRVVPLFDIFLAILRARERQRYGNELLAELDSHGLARESIF
;
A
#
# COMPACT_ATOMS: atom_id res chain seq x y z
N MET A 1 12.81 2.64 9.79
CA MET A 1 12.31 3.65 8.83
C MET A 1 10.89 3.34 8.34
N LEU A 2 10.57 2.08 8.02
CA LEU A 2 9.26 1.66 7.51
C LEU A 2 8.12 1.77 8.55
N LEU A 3 8.35 1.28 9.78
CA LEU A 3 7.36 1.42 10.86
C LEU A 3 7.13 2.89 11.25
N GLN A 4 8.15 3.74 11.10
CA GLN A 4 8.04 5.18 11.35
C GLN A 4 7.15 5.88 10.31
N ILE A 5 6.96 5.33 9.10
CA ILE A 5 6.04 5.88 8.11
C ILE A 5 4.60 5.79 8.61
N ALA A 6 4.22 4.67 9.24
CA ALA A 6 2.89 4.51 9.84
C ALA A 6 2.66 5.52 10.98
N ASP A 7 3.68 5.71 11.82
CA ASP A 7 3.64 6.69 12.91
C ASP A 7 3.53 8.13 12.39
N ASN A 8 4.28 8.45 11.33
CA ASN A 8 4.21 9.75 10.67
C ASN A 8 2.84 9.97 10.01
N ALA A 9 2.29 8.96 9.34
CA ALA A 9 0.97 9.04 8.72
C ALA A 9 -0.12 9.32 9.77
N PHE A 10 0.00 8.73 10.96
CA PHE A 10 -0.90 9.03 12.09
C PHE A 10 -0.68 10.46 12.63
N ALA A 11 0.56 10.82 12.95
CA ALA A 11 0.89 12.07 13.64
C ALA A 11 0.79 13.32 12.75
N LYS A 12 0.95 13.17 11.43
CA LYS A 12 0.96 14.27 10.44
C LYS A 12 -0.30 14.29 9.57
N ARG A 13 -1.30 13.48 9.88
CA ARG A 13 -2.57 13.46 9.15
C ARG A 13 -3.19 14.87 9.13
N PRO A 14 -3.69 15.35 7.98
CA PRO A 14 -4.47 16.58 7.94
C PRO A 14 -5.83 16.39 8.62
N GLY A 15 -6.24 17.39 9.39
CA GLY A 15 -7.49 17.41 10.14
C GLY A 15 -7.44 16.71 11.50
N THR A 16 -8.27 17.17 12.43
CA THR A 16 -8.42 16.56 13.76
C THR A 16 -9.59 15.56 13.72
N PRO A 17 -9.37 14.26 13.96
CA PRO A 17 -10.47 13.30 14.03
C PRO A 17 -11.38 13.61 15.24
N SER A 18 -12.65 13.19 15.17
CA SER A 18 -13.49 13.12 16.37
C SER A 18 -12.84 12.20 17.42
N GLN A 19 -13.22 12.36 18.69
CA GLN A 19 -12.66 11.53 19.76
C GLN A 19 -12.85 10.03 19.48
N GLU A 20 -14.07 9.61 19.14
CA GLU A 20 -14.39 8.22 18.79
C GLU A 20 -13.51 7.70 17.64
N LYS A 21 -13.36 8.50 16.57
CA LYS A 21 -12.51 8.11 15.43
C LYS A 21 -11.04 8.08 15.81
N GLY A 22 -10.60 8.98 16.70
CA GLY A 22 -9.24 8.99 17.24
C GLY A 22 -8.91 7.74 18.04
N GLU A 23 -9.82 7.31 18.92
CA GLU A 23 -9.71 6.08 19.71
C GLU A 23 -9.64 4.84 18.81
N GLU A 24 -10.49 4.77 17.79
CA GLU A 24 -10.48 3.70 16.79
C GLU A 24 -9.13 3.64 16.05
N ILE A 25 -8.63 4.79 15.56
CA ILE A 25 -7.34 4.85 14.84
C ILE A 25 -6.18 4.45 15.75
N LEU A 26 -6.18 4.87 17.02
CA LEU A 26 -5.15 4.48 17.99
C LEU A 26 -5.17 2.98 18.26
N CYS A 27 -6.36 2.39 18.40
CA CYS A 27 -6.51 0.94 18.57
C CYS A 27 -5.96 0.18 17.35
N HIS A 28 -6.33 0.60 16.13
CA HIS A 28 -5.82 0.01 14.90
C HIS A 28 -4.30 0.16 14.77
N LEU A 29 -3.73 1.32 15.10
CA LEU A 29 -2.28 1.54 15.08
C LEU A 29 -1.57 0.64 16.11
N HIS A 30 -2.13 0.47 17.30
CA HIS A 30 -1.59 -0.42 18.32
C HIS A 30 -1.56 -1.88 17.83
N MET A 31 -2.69 -2.39 17.33
CA MET A 31 -2.77 -3.75 16.78
C MET A 31 -1.80 -3.92 15.60
N PHE A 32 -1.77 -2.96 14.67
CA PHE A 32 -0.85 -2.99 13.54
C PHE A 32 0.61 -3.14 13.99
N ARG A 33 1.06 -2.36 14.97
CA ARG A 33 2.44 -2.43 15.50
C ARG A 33 2.79 -3.82 16.03
N GLN A 34 1.88 -4.45 16.76
CA GLN A 34 2.11 -5.78 17.34
C GLN A 34 2.46 -6.84 16.28
N TYR A 35 1.88 -6.73 15.08
CA TYR A 35 2.13 -7.69 14.01
C TYR A 35 3.22 -7.24 13.03
N ALA A 36 3.25 -5.94 12.71
CA ALA A 36 4.11 -5.39 11.67
C ALA A 36 5.61 -5.57 11.97
N GLU A 37 6.02 -5.54 13.24
CA GLU A 37 7.42 -5.79 13.62
C GLU A 37 7.95 -7.14 13.12
N SER A 38 7.10 -8.17 13.07
CA SER A 38 7.45 -9.51 12.60
C SER A 38 7.44 -9.67 11.07
N TRP A 39 6.88 -8.68 10.36
CA TRP A 39 6.68 -8.68 8.91
C TRP A 39 7.66 -7.75 8.20
N VAL A 40 8.11 -6.70 8.89
CA VAL A 40 8.99 -5.68 8.31
C VAL A 40 10.42 -6.18 8.20
N HIS A 41 10.91 -6.31 6.97
CA HIS A 41 12.33 -6.52 6.70
C HIS A 41 13.09 -5.21 6.85
N ARG A 42 13.82 -5.05 7.96
CA ARG A 42 14.60 -3.84 8.27
C ARG A 42 15.66 -3.50 7.21
N SER A 43 16.12 -4.45 6.40
CA SER A 43 17.02 -4.17 5.27
C SER A 43 16.42 -3.26 4.22
N LEU A 44 15.09 -3.16 4.17
CA LEU A 44 14.33 -2.28 3.27
C LEU A 44 14.02 -0.93 3.89
N ASP A 45 14.51 -0.68 5.10
CA ASP A 45 14.42 0.64 5.72
C ASP A 45 15.13 1.71 4.88
N ASN A 46 15.90 1.40 3.83
CA ASN A 46 16.51 2.42 2.96
C ASN A 46 15.84 2.54 1.58
N GLY A 47 14.70 1.88 1.38
CA GLY A 47 13.93 1.93 0.14
C GLY A 47 14.15 0.71 -0.77
N PRO A 48 13.76 0.81 -2.05
CA PRO A 48 13.21 1.97 -2.75
C PRO A 48 11.84 2.43 -2.22
N PHE A 49 11.60 3.74 -2.30
CA PHE A 49 10.32 4.39 -1.98
C PHE A 49 9.69 4.97 -3.23
N VAL A 50 8.37 4.91 -3.32
CA VAL A 50 7.59 5.46 -4.43
C VAL A 50 6.47 6.35 -3.91
N LEU A 51 6.14 7.38 -4.68
CA LEU A 51 4.94 8.18 -4.45
C LEU A 51 3.73 7.42 -4.99
N ILE A 52 2.70 7.27 -4.16
CA ILE A 52 1.40 6.76 -4.57
C ILE A 52 0.35 7.85 -4.41
N HIS A 53 -0.67 7.82 -5.28
CA HIS A 53 -1.77 8.79 -5.28
C HIS A 53 -2.65 8.72 -4.02
N GLY A 54 -2.84 7.52 -3.47
CA GLY A 54 -3.62 7.30 -2.24
C GLY A 54 -5.12 7.04 -2.50
N ASP A 55 -5.71 7.70 -3.49
CA ASP A 55 -7.10 7.49 -3.91
C ASP A 55 -7.20 7.23 -5.43
N ARG A 56 -7.22 5.95 -5.83
CA ARG A 56 -7.00 5.52 -7.23
C ARG A 56 -8.30 5.36 -8.03
N GLU A 57 -9.36 6.02 -7.59
CA GLU A 57 -10.65 5.95 -8.26
C GLU A 57 -10.62 6.60 -9.65
N ILE A 58 -11.40 6.05 -10.58
CA ILE A 58 -11.36 6.45 -12.00
C ILE A 58 -11.76 7.92 -12.19
N PHE A 59 -12.60 8.47 -11.31
CA PHE A 59 -13.04 9.87 -11.36
C PHE A 59 -11.93 10.87 -10.99
N ASN A 60 -10.80 10.40 -10.44
CA ASN A 60 -9.61 11.22 -10.21
C ASN A 60 -8.69 11.28 -11.44
N LEU A 61 -9.04 10.62 -12.55
CA LEU A 61 -8.28 10.65 -13.80
C LEU A 61 -8.97 11.52 -14.83
N ILE A 62 -8.23 12.43 -15.45
CA ILE A 62 -8.66 13.11 -16.68
C ILE A 62 -8.05 12.35 -17.85
N LEU A 63 -8.90 11.95 -18.79
CA LEU A 63 -8.53 11.24 -20.01
C LEU A 63 -8.75 12.13 -21.23
N ASP A 64 -7.95 11.94 -22.29
CA ASP A 64 -8.23 12.49 -23.61
C ASP A 64 -9.24 11.62 -24.40
N GLU A 65 -9.49 12.00 -25.65
CA GLU A 65 -10.42 11.29 -26.55
C GLU A 65 -9.95 9.86 -26.90
N ASP A 66 -8.66 9.58 -26.78
CA ASP A 66 -8.03 8.28 -27.04
C ASP A 66 -7.83 7.45 -25.74
N ALA A 67 -8.43 7.89 -24.64
CA ALA A 67 -8.32 7.28 -23.31
C ALA A 67 -6.91 7.29 -22.68
N ASN A 68 -6.03 8.19 -23.12
CA ASN A 68 -4.76 8.40 -22.42
C ASN A 68 -4.96 9.27 -21.18
N ILE A 69 -4.25 8.96 -20.09
CA ILE A 69 -4.27 9.78 -18.88
C ILE A 69 -3.52 11.09 -19.15
N VAL A 70 -4.23 12.21 -19.09
CA VAL A 70 -3.65 13.55 -19.25
C VAL A 70 -3.45 14.29 -17.93
N SER A 71 -4.19 13.91 -16.89
CA SER A 71 -4.03 14.48 -15.55
C SER A 71 -4.56 13.54 -14.46
N VAL A 72 -4.05 13.72 -13.25
CA VAL A 72 -4.52 13.06 -12.02
C VAL A 72 -4.89 14.13 -11.00
N LEU A 73 -6.10 14.05 -10.47
CA LEU A 73 -6.69 14.97 -9.50
C LEU A 73 -6.72 14.36 -8.10
N ASP A 74 -6.97 15.19 -7.09
CA ASP A 74 -7.23 14.76 -5.70
C ASP A 74 -6.06 14.07 -4.98
N TRP A 75 -4.94 14.79 -4.90
CA TRP A 75 -3.69 14.30 -4.28
C TRP A 75 -3.68 14.33 -2.74
N GLU A 76 -4.82 14.59 -2.09
CA GLU A 76 -4.86 14.85 -0.63
C GLU A 76 -4.43 13.63 0.21
N TRP A 77 -4.56 12.42 -0.35
CA TRP A 77 -4.16 11.16 0.28
C TRP A 77 -2.82 10.62 -0.25
N SER A 78 -2.12 11.40 -1.07
CA SER A 78 -0.86 10.98 -1.66
C SER A 78 0.23 10.82 -0.59
N ARG A 79 1.04 9.77 -0.75
CA ARG A 79 2.05 9.41 0.25
C ARG A 79 3.20 8.67 -0.37
N VAL A 80 4.37 8.83 0.24
CA VAL A 80 5.55 8.02 -0.06
C VAL A 80 5.44 6.71 0.69
N VAL A 81 5.46 5.61 -0.04
CA VAL A 81 5.40 4.25 0.52
C VAL A 81 6.60 3.44 0.06
N PRO A 82 6.94 2.36 0.79
CA PRO A 82 7.93 1.40 0.32
C PRO A 82 7.42 0.75 -0.97
N LEU A 83 8.30 0.50 -1.94
CA LEU A 83 7.90 -0.12 -3.21
C LEU A 83 7.24 -1.48 -2.95
N PHE A 84 5.96 -1.59 -3.31
CA PHE A 84 5.07 -2.69 -2.97
C PHE A 84 5.50 -4.03 -3.61
N ASP A 85 6.27 -4.01 -4.70
CA ASP A 85 6.83 -5.21 -5.33
C ASP A 85 7.77 -5.99 -4.40
N ILE A 86 8.47 -5.30 -3.50
CA ILE A 86 9.32 -5.97 -2.52
C ILE A 86 8.47 -6.60 -1.41
N PHE A 87 7.36 -5.96 -1.03
CA PHE A 87 6.43 -6.51 -0.04
C PHE A 87 5.71 -7.75 -0.61
N LEU A 88 5.26 -7.69 -1.87
CA LEU A 88 4.73 -8.85 -2.59
C LEU A 88 5.80 -9.93 -2.78
N ALA A 89 7.06 -9.59 -3.09
CA ALA A 89 8.15 -10.56 -3.17
C ALA A 89 8.43 -11.26 -1.82
N ILE A 90 8.37 -10.52 -0.71
CA ILE A 90 8.49 -11.08 0.65
C ILE A 90 7.31 -12.00 0.98
N LEU A 91 6.08 -11.56 0.69
CA LEU A 91 4.88 -12.38 0.89
C LEU A 91 4.95 -13.65 0.04
N ARG A 92 5.30 -13.53 -1.25
CA ARG A 92 5.53 -14.65 -2.18
C ARG A 92 6.58 -15.62 -1.63
N ALA A 93 7.73 -15.11 -1.16
CA ALA A 93 8.79 -15.93 -0.58
C ALA A 93 8.33 -16.68 0.68
N ARG A 94 7.56 -16.03 1.56
CA ARG A 94 7.02 -16.66 2.78
C ARG A 94 5.89 -17.65 2.49
N GLU A 95 4.98 -17.35 1.58
CA GLU A 95 3.92 -18.28 1.18
C GLU A 95 4.51 -19.53 0.52
N ARG A 96 5.52 -19.36 -0.32
CA ARG A 96 6.29 -20.49 -0.88
C ARG A 96 6.97 -21.32 0.20
N GLN A 97 7.60 -20.69 1.19
CA GLN A 97 8.28 -21.40 2.28
C GLN A 97 7.30 -22.11 3.23
N ARG A 98 6.13 -21.53 3.48
CA ARG A 98 5.16 -22.03 4.47
C ARG A 98 4.11 -22.98 3.91
N TYR A 99 3.71 -22.78 2.65
CA TYR A 99 2.58 -23.48 2.05
C TYR A 99 2.87 -24.09 0.67
N GLY A 100 4.01 -23.78 0.04
CA GLY A 100 4.44 -24.40 -1.21
C GLY A 100 3.54 -24.09 -2.42
N ASN A 101 2.72 -23.04 -2.39
CA ASN A 101 1.75 -22.72 -3.45
C ASN A 101 1.86 -21.26 -3.94
N GLU A 102 1.53 -21.03 -5.22
CA GLU A 102 1.73 -19.81 -6.01
C GLU A 102 0.41 -19.04 -6.29
N LEU A 103 -0.51 -19.01 -5.31
CA LEU A 103 -1.86 -18.42 -5.49
C LEU A 103 -1.89 -16.92 -5.85
N LEU A 104 -0.78 -16.20 -5.78
CA LEU A 104 -0.64 -14.78 -6.16
C LEU A 104 0.45 -14.52 -7.22
N ALA A 105 0.93 -15.56 -7.90
CA ALA A 105 2.01 -15.45 -8.89
C ALA A 105 1.55 -14.92 -10.25
N GLU A 106 0.27 -15.00 -10.60
CA GLU A 106 -0.22 -14.69 -11.95
C GLU A 106 -0.52 -13.20 -12.23
N LEU A 107 -0.12 -12.29 -11.35
CA LEU A 107 -0.05 -10.87 -11.70
C LEU A 107 1.37 -10.56 -12.16
N ASP A 108 1.61 -10.79 -13.45
CA ASP A 108 2.81 -10.35 -14.16
C ASP A 108 2.83 -8.81 -14.30
N SER A 109 4.01 -8.29 -14.64
CA SER A 109 4.51 -6.90 -14.65
C SER A 109 3.67 -5.80 -15.32
N HIS A 110 2.41 -6.07 -15.67
CA HIS A 110 1.45 -5.12 -16.24
C HIS A 110 0.10 -5.04 -15.51
N GLY A 111 -0.08 -5.72 -14.36
CA GLY A 111 -1.23 -5.48 -13.48
C GLY A 111 -2.60 -5.84 -14.06
N LEU A 112 -2.67 -6.73 -15.05
CA LEU A 112 -3.92 -7.30 -15.54
C LEU A 112 -4.06 -8.73 -15.01
N ALA A 113 -5.05 -8.95 -14.14
CA ALA A 113 -5.50 -10.29 -13.80
C ALA A 113 -6.11 -10.92 -15.05
N ARG A 114 -5.58 -12.06 -15.51
CA ARG A 114 -6.33 -12.90 -16.44
C ARG A 114 -7.50 -13.49 -15.66
N GLU A 115 -8.72 -13.24 -16.14
CA GLU A 115 -9.88 -14.02 -15.76
C GLU A 115 -9.61 -15.49 -16.13
N SER A 116 -9.41 -16.31 -15.11
CA SER A 116 -9.41 -17.76 -15.26
C SER A 116 -10.83 -18.24 -15.07
N ILE A 117 -11.53 -18.40 -16.19
CA ILE A 117 -12.70 -19.27 -16.30
C ILE A 117 -12.24 -20.67 -15.91
N PHE A 118 -12.65 -21.15 -14.73
CA PHE A 118 -13.33 -22.41 -14.44
C PHE A 118 -13.59 -22.53 -12.94
#